data_AF-A0A940TMY4-F1
#
_entry.id   AF-A0A940TMY4-F1
#
_cell.length_a   1.000
_cell.length_b   1.000
_cell.length_c   1.000
_cell.angle_alpha   90.00
_cell.angle_beta   90.00
_cell.angle_gamma   90.00
#
_symmetry.space_group_name_H-M   'P 1'
#
loop_
_entity.id
_entity.type
_entity.pdbx_description
1 polymer ?
#
loop_
_entity_poly.entity_id
_entity_poly.type
_entity_poly.pdbx_seq_one_letter_code
_entity_poly.pdbx_strand_id
1 'polypeptide(L)' 'MRRLVRGLVGLVVAVVLLLLAARAFFGGGARLEDRTSDPAIPASAIEQVAALDYPPGNIAVSTAGRVFLTLHPDGK' A
#
# COMPACT_ATOMS: atom_id res chain seq x y z
N MET A 1 -36.04 10.95 28.35
CA MET A 1 -35.85 11.04 26.88
C MET A 1 -34.83 12.10 26.45
N ARG A 2 -35.06 13.41 26.70
CA ARG A 2 -34.16 14.50 26.21
C ARG A 2 -32.69 14.40 26.64
N ARG A 3 -32.39 13.95 27.88
CA ARG A 3 -31.00 13.75 28.36
C ARG A 3 -30.30 12.58 27.70
N LEU A 4 -31.02 11.48 27.45
CA LEU A 4 -30.51 10.31 26.73
C LEU A 4 -30.20 10.64 25.27
N VAL A 5 -31.10 11.38 24.61
CA VAL A 5 -30.88 11.87 23.24
C VAL A 5 -29.65 12.78 23.16
N ARG A 6 -29.49 13.72 24.11
CA ARG A 6 -28.29 14.58 24.17
C ARG A 6 -27.01 13.79 24.40
N GLY A 7 -27.05 12.78 25.27
CA GLY A 7 -25.91 11.90 25.52
C GLY A 7 -25.51 11.10 24.27
N LEU A 8 -26.50 10.53 23.57
CA LEU A 8 -26.28 9.80 22.32
C LEU A 8 -25.71 10.69 21.23
N VAL A 9 -26.25 11.91 21.06
CA VAL A 9 -25.71 12.89 20.11
C VAL A 9 -24.27 13.26 20.47
N GLY A 10 -23.97 13.50 21.75
CA GLY A 10 -22.60 13.78 22.20
C GLY A 10 -21.63 12.65 21.90
N LEU A 11 -22.04 11.40 22.12
CA LEU A 11 -21.22 10.23 21.80
C LEU A 11 -20.95 10.12 20.30
N VAL A 12 -21.98 10.28 19.47
CA VAL A 12 -21.84 10.23 18.01
C VAL A 12 -20.87 11.32 17.53
N VAL A 13 -21.00 12.54 18.03
CA VAL A 13 -20.10 13.65 17.70
C VAL A 13 -18.66 13.31 18.11
N ALA A 14 -18.45 12.78 19.32
CA ALA A 14 -17.11 12.40 19.77
C ALA A 14 -16.48 11.32 18.88
N VAL A 15 -17.24 10.30 18.49
CA VAL A 15 -16.77 9.25 17.58
C VAL A 15 -16.42 9.81 16.20
N VAL A 16 -17.27 10.68 15.64
CA VAL A 16 -17.01 11.32 14.34
C VAL A 16 -15.72 12.15 14.40
N LEU A 17 -15.54 12.94 15.45
CA LEU A 17 -14.32 13.74 15.63
C LEU A 17 -13.07 12.86 15.75
N LEU A 18 -13.16 11.74 16.48
CA LEU A 18 -12.07 10.78 16.60
C LEU A 18 -11.71 10.16 15.25
N LEU A 19 -12.71 9.75 14.45
CA LEU A 19 -12.48 9.17 13.13
C LEU A 19 -11.89 10.19 12.14
N LEU A 20 -12.34 11.44 12.19
CA LEU A 20 -11.78 12.54 11.39
C LEU A 20 -10.33 12.81 11.77
N ALA A 21 -10.01 12.85 13.07
CA ALA A 21 -8.63 12.97 13.54
C ALA A 21 -7.78 11.80 13.03
N ALA A 22 -8.25 10.56 13.19
CA ALA A 22 -7.53 9.39 12.71
C ALA A 22 -7.27 9.46 11.19
N ARG A 23 -8.26 9.87 10.40
CA ARG A 23 -8.15 10.06 8.94
C ARG A 23 -7.16 11.18 8.56
N ALA A 24 -7.07 12.24 9.37
CA ALA A 24 -6.18 13.37 9.12
C ALA A 24 -4.73 13.08 9.50
N PHE A 25 -4.50 12.38 10.62
CA PHE A 25 -3.15 12.06 11.10
C PHE A 25 -2.56 10.79 10.49
N PHE A 26 -3.39 9.80 10.17
CA PHE A 26 -2.93 8.48 9.72
C PHE A 26 -3.46 8.08 8.33
N GLY A 27 -4.37 8.85 7.75
CA GLY A 27 -4.93 8.58 6.43
C GLY A 27 -4.20 9.34 5.31
N GLY A 28 -4.60 9.07 4.07
CA GLY A 28 -4.12 9.78 2.87
C GLY A 28 -3.04 9.04 2.11
N GLY A 29 -2.10 8.39 2.82
CA GLY A 29 -0.93 7.76 2.20
C GLY A 29 -0.06 8.76 1.41
N ALA A 30 1.14 8.35 1.04
CA ALA A 30 1.87 9.08 0.01
C ALA A 30 1.27 8.71 -1.35
N ARG A 31 1.02 9.70 -2.21
CA ARG A 31 0.78 9.40 -3.63
C ARG A 31 2.04 8.72 -4.14
N LEU A 32 1.89 7.58 -4.82
CA LEU A 32 3.01 6.96 -5.52
C LEU A 32 3.62 8.00 -6.47
N GLU A 33 4.94 7.93 -6.60
CA GLU A 33 5.67 8.79 -7.52
C GLU A 33 5.09 8.68 -8.93
N ASP A 34 5.01 9.81 -9.63
CA ASP A 34 4.60 9.80 -11.01
C ASP A 34 5.68 9.14 -11.87
N ARG A 35 5.33 8.03 -12.53
CA ARG A 35 6.23 7.23 -13.37
C ARG A 35 5.84 7.29 -14.86
N THR A 36 5.11 8.32 -15.30
CA THR A 36 4.74 8.48 -16.72
C THR A 36 5.84 9.09 -17.60
N SER A 37 6.96 9.52 -17.02
CA SER A 37 8.12 10.01 -17.77
C SER A 37 8.97 8.85 -18.32
N ASP A 38 9.99 9.20 -19.11
CA ASP A 38 10.98 8.22 -19.56
C ASP A 38 11.63 7.48 -18.38
N PRO A 39 11.88 6.16 -18.50
CA PRO A 39 12.58 5.40 -17.47
C PRO A 39 13.98 5.95 -17.22
N ALA A 40 14.38 6.01 -15.95
CA ALA A 40 15.74 6.42 -15.57
C ALA A 40 16.81 5.43 -16.06
N ILE A 41 16.44 4.17 -16.32
CA ILE A 41 17.33 3.12 -16.83
C ILE A 41 16.86 2.77 -18.26
N PRO A 42 17.75 2.88 -19.27
CA PRO A 42 17.38 2.53 -20.64
C PRO A 42 17.10 1.03 -20.75
N ALA A 43 16.18 0.66 -21.64
CA ALA A 43 15.82 -0.75 -21.86
C ALA A 43 17.02 -1.63 -22.23
N SER A 44 18.02 -1.07 -22.91
CA SER A 44 19.26 -1.77 -23.26
C SER A 44 20.16 -2.13 -22.06
N ALA A 45 19.92 -1.53 -20.89
CA ALA A 45 20.64 -1.82 -19.66
C ALA A 45 19.90 -2.82 -18.75
N ILE A 46 18.72 -3.32 -19.16
CA ILE A 46 17.93 -4.30 -18.41
C ILE A 46 18.10 -5.67 -19.05
N GLU A 47 18.48 -6.66 -18.24
CA GLU A 47 18.57 -8.07 -18.64
C GLU A 47 17.37 -8.86 -18.08
N GLN A 48 16.77 -9.70 -18.91
CA GLN A 48 15.75 -10.63 -18.47
C GLN A 48 16.39 -11.82 -17.75
N VAL A 49 16.30 -11.83 -16.41
CA VAL A 49 16.85 -12.91 -15.57
C VAL A 49 15.96 -14.15 -15.55
N ALA A 50 14.64 -13.98 -15.63
CA ALA A 50 13.67 -15.07 -15.65
C ALA A 50 12.38 -14.67 -16.38
N ALA A 51 11.74 -15.64 -17.03
CA ALA A 51 10.37 -15.54 -17.53
C ALA A 51 9.49 -16.43 -16.65
N LEU A 52 8.57 -15.85 -15.89
CA LEU A 52 7.68 -16.58 -14.99
C LEU A 52 6.26 -16.59 -15.55
N ASP A 53 5.54 -17.71 -15.42
CA ASP A 53 4.13 -17.82 -15.82
C ASP A 53 3.21 -16.94 -14.96
N TYR A 54 3.61 -16.68 -13.72
CA TYR A 54 2.87 -15.88 -12.74
C TYR A 54 3.72 -14.70 -12.25
N PRO A 55 3.08 -13.55 -11.95
CA PRO A 55 3.81 -12.38 -11.48
C PRO A 55 4.51 -12.65 -10.13
N PRO A 56 5.81 -12.31 -10.01
CA PRO A 56 6.49 -12.37 -8.73
C PRO A 56 5.98 -11.27 -7.79
N GLY A 57 5.98 -11.57 -6.49
CA GLY A 57 5.78 -10.61 -5.41
C GLY A 57 7.13 -10.07 -4.92
N ASN A 58 7.43 -10.32 -3.64
CA ASN A 58 8.68 -9.89 -3.03
C ASN A 58 9.84 -10.75 -3.51
N ILE A 59 11.02 -10.14 -3.69
CA ILE A 59 12.26 -10.81 -4.08
C ILE A 59 13.31 -10.58 -3.00
N ALA A 60 14.08 -11.61 -2.66
CA ALA A 60 15.23 -11.54 -1.77
C ALA A 60 16.41 -12.33 -2.34
N VAL A 61 17.63 -11.88 -2.09
CA VAL A 61 18.86 -12.53 -2.55
C VAL A 61 19.72 -12.85 -1.34
N SER A 62 20.13 -14.11 -1.20
CA SER A 62 21.08 -14.51 -0.16
C SER A 62 22.51 -14.05 -0.47
N THR A 63 23.37 -14.01 0.55
CA THR A 63 24.80 -13.70 0.39
C THR A 63 25.54 -14.65 -0.55
N ALA A 64 25.03 -15.90 -0.71
CA ALA A 64 25.55 -16.89 -1.64
C ALA A 64 24.94 -16.78 -3.05
N GLY A 65 24.13 -15.76 -3.34
CA GLY A 65 23.54 -15.52 -4.66
C GLY A 65 22.23 -16.26 -4.96
N ARG A 66 21.70 -17.07 -4.03
CA ARG A 66 20.36 -17.68 -4.24
C ARG A 66 19.26 -16.62 -4.22
N VAL A 67 18.38 -16.67 -5.21
CA VAL A 67 17.20 -15.79 -5.33
C VAL A 67 15.98 -16.51 -4.78
N PHE A 68 15.22 -15.82 -3.94
CA PHE A 68 13.94 -16.26 -3.39
C PHE A 68 12.87 -15.26 -3.79
N LEU A 69 11.69 -15.76 -4.17
CA LEU A 69 10.55 -14.91 -4.49
C LEU A 69 9.24 -15.51 -3.97
N THR A 70 8.28 -14.64 -3.66
CA THR A 70 6.88 -15.05 -3.55
C THR A 70 6.20 -14.90 -4.91
N LEU A 71 5.12 -15.64 -5.15
CA LEU A 71 4.21 -15.35 -6.27
C LEU A 71 3.09 -14.45 -5.77
N HIS A 72 2.68 -13.47 -6.57
CA HIS A 72 1.59 -12.59 -6.19
C HIS A 72 0.29 -13.39 -6.05
N PRO A 73 -0.47 -13.27 -4.94
CA PRO A 73 -1.66 -14.09 -4.70
C PRO A 73 -2.74 -13.88 -5.76
N ASP A 74 -2.87 -12.65 -6.26
CA ASP A 74 -3.80 -12.28 -7.34
C ASP A 74 -3.23 -12.52 -8.75
N GLY A 75 -2.15 -13.27 -8.88
CA GLY A 75 -1.49 -13.52 -10.17
C GLY A 75 -2.19 -14.55 -11.06
N LYS A 76 -3.24 -15.21 -10.58
CA LYS A 76 -4.00 -16.24 -11.31
C LYS A 76 -5.13 -15.64 -12.13
#